data_AF-A0A497GFV9-F1
#
_entry.id   AF-A0A497GFV9-F1
#
_cell.length_a   1.000
_cell.length_b   1.000
_cell.length_c   1.000
_cell.angle_alpha   90.00
_cell.angle_beta   90.00
_cell.angle_gamma   90.00
#
_symmetry.space_group_name_H-M   'P 1'
#
loop_
_entity.id
_entity.type
_entity.pdbx_description
1 polymer ?
#
loop_
_entity_poly.entity_id
_entity_poly.type
_entity_poly.pdbx_seq_one_letter_code
_entity_poly.pdbx_strand_id
1 'polypeptide(L)'
;MSWIGVEEGKINIELLEKYLNENGFLILNKIRISVKTSKNWIDFVVFEVSGFTEGLADVISRRFNVISLEGGKHLILGETSAKLWDEAVKIVFPNGDSEIVPIFTFDGFLDLRMPTENIRGVNPTILVSGKLYTLPLSLDDVLEIYKKGKKFFEKIEKVATIYGVDKVISREAMDILKERSKKSIKIEVDYETGYVLISNGVSLTTKTLSSYFLSLIFEDNIEEALKIYNDAPSQVKDELKNLVIEELEIQKNLNAFGNVIKLKRFIEKSGIKFS
;
A
#
# COMPACT_ATOMS: atom_id res chain seq x y z
N MET A 1 18.79 -10.77 9.80
CA MET A 1 20.10 -10.11 9.58
C MET A 1 20.78 -9.93 10.93
N SER A 2 22.12 -9.92 11.00
CA SER A 2 22.84 -9.69 12.26
C SER A 2 23.12 -8.20 12.43
N TRP A 3 22.64 -7.63 13.52
CA TRP A 3 22.74 -6.20 13.82
C TRP A 3 23.57 -5.99 15.07
N ILE A 4 24.36 -4.91 15.05
CA ILE A 4 25.08 -4.37 16.20
C ILE A 4 24.88 -2.86 16.17
N GLY A 5 24.59 -2.24 17.30
CA GLY A 5 24.49 -0.79 17.33
C GLY A 5 24.72 -0.21 18.70
N VAL A 6 24.80 1.11 18.70
CA VAL A 6 25.06 1.94 19.88
C VAL A 6 24.18 3.17 19.82
N GLU A 7 23.86 3.71 20.99
CA GLU A 7 23.13 4.96 21.13
C GLU A 7 23.81 6.09 20.32
N GLU A 8 23.01 6.79 19.52
CA GLU A 8 23.51 7.83 18.63
C GLU A 8 24.16 8.98 19.43
N GLY A 9 25.32 9.45 18.97
CA GLY A 9 26.04 10.58 19.56
C GLY A 9 26.81 10.28 20.85
N LYS A 10 26.82 9.03 21.35
CA LYS A 10 27.54 8.69 22.59
C LYS A 10 28.99 8.24 22.39
N ILE A 11 29.34 7.74 21.21
CA ILE A 11 30.72 7.34 20.88
C ILE A 11 31.13 7.85 19.49
N ASN A 12 32.45 7.95 19.27
CA ASN A 12 32.97 8.08 17.92
C ASN A 12 32.68 6.77 17.16
N ILE A 13 31.89 6.87 16.10
CA ILE A 13 31.47 5.74 15.30
C ILE A 13 32.64 5.04 14.60
N GLU A 14 33.66 5.79 14.15
CA GLU A 14 34.85 5.21 13.50
C GLU A 14 35.61 4.27 14.44
N LEU A 15 35.58 4.57 15.75
CA LEU A 15 36.20 3.75 16.78
C LEU A 15 35.47 2.39 16.93
N LEU A 16 34.15 2.39 16.85
CA LEU A 16 33.36 1.17 16.86
C LEU A 16 33.55 0.37 15.56
N GLU A 17 33.56 1.03 14.41
CA GLU A 17 33.81 0.38 13.12
C GLU A 17 35.18 -0.32 13.11
N LYS A 18 36.21 0.35 13.62
CA LYS A 18 37.54 -0.25 13.79
C LYS A 18 37.50 -1.45 14.74
N TYR A 19 36.84 -1.33 15.89
CA TYR A 19 36.71 -2.43 16.84
C TYR A 19 36.02 -3.65 16.22
N LEU A 20 34.93 -3.46 15.47
CA LEU A 20 34.22 -4.55 14.81
C LEU A 20 35.10 -5.27 13.78
N ASN A 21 35.79 -4.50 12.93
CA ASN A 21 36.69 -5.06 11.91
C ASN A 21 37.87 -5.83 12.53
N GLU A 22 38.49 -5.29 13.60
CA GLU A 22 39.59 -5.96 14.32
C GLU A 22 39.15 -7.28 14.97
N ASN A 23 37.87 -7.41 15.30
CA ASN A 23 37.28 -8.64 15.86
C ASN A 23 36.63 -9.53 14.79
N GLY A 24 36.92 -9.29 13.51
CA GLY A 24 36.53 -10.18 12.41
C GLY A 24 35.10 -10.00 11.87
N PHE A 25 34.41 -8.92 12.25
CA PHE A 25 33.11 -8.58 11.66
C PHE A 25 33.29 -7.76 10.38
N LEU A 26 32.67 -8.21 9.29
CA LEU A 26 32.53 -7.39 8.08
C LEU A 26 31.26 -6.55 8.17
N ILE A 27 31.41 -5.24 8.08
CA ILE A 27 30.28 -4.30 8.02
C ILE A 27 29.74 -4.26 6.60
N LEU A 28 28.47 -4.64 6.43
CA LEU A 28 27.77 -4.68 5.15
C LEU A 28 27.03 -3.39 4.87
N ASN A 29 26.45 -2.79 5.92
CA ASN A 29 25.62 -1.60 5.80
C ASN A 29 25.54 -0.87 7.14
N LYS A 30 25.09 0.38 7.09
CA LYS A 30 24.91 1.25 8.26
C LYS A 30 23.58 1.96 8.14
N ILE A 31 22.74 1.80 9.16
CA ILE A 31 21.40 2.39 9.22
C ILE A 31 21.21 3.14 10.54
N ARG A 32 20.24 4.05 10.55
CA ARG A 32 19.78 4.71 11.77
C ARG A 32 18.37 4.24 12.08
N ILE A 33 18.14 3.84 13.32
CA ILE A 33 16.84 3.37 13.77
C ILE A 33 16.52 3.99 15.13
N SER A 34 15.24 4.08 15.45
CA SER A 34 14.79 4.36 16.82
C SER A 34 14.08 3.12 17.34
N VAL A 35 14.41 2.69 18.56
CA VAL A 35 13.75 1.54 19.21
C VAL A 35 13.05 2.01 20.48
N LYS A 36 11.81 1.59 20.65
CA LYS A 36 11.00 1.84 21.86
C LYS A 36 11.40 0.85 22.95
N THR A 37 11.95 1.35 24.04
CA THR A 37 12.20 0.57 25.25
C THR A 37 11.06 0.76 26.25
N SER A 38 11.09 0.00 27.34
CA SER A 38 10.22 0.18 28.51
C SER A 38 10.20 1.61 29.07
N LYS A 39 11.28 2.39 28.89
CA LYS A 39 11.42 3.75 29.45
C LYS A 39 11.15 4.83 28.40
N ASN A 40 11.77 4.72 27.23
CA ASN A 40 11.77 5.76 26.20
C ASN A 40 12.14 5.22 24.82
N TRP A 41 11.97 6.06 23.80
CA TRP A 41 12.59 5.86 22.50
C TRP A 41 14.09 6.18 22.58
N ILE A 42 14.91 5.34 21.98
CA ILE A 42 16.36 5.51 21.89
C ILE A 42 16.77 5.41 20.43
N ASP A 43 17.54 6.38 19.96
CA ASP A 43 18.10 6.41 18.61
C ASP A 43 19.43 5.67 18.59
N PHE A 44 19.60 4.79 17.60
CA PHE A 44 20.77 3.96 17.42
C PHE A 44 21.39 4.16 16.05
N VAL A 45 22.71 4.15 16.01
CA VAL A 45 23.47 3.84 14.79
C VAL A 45 23.71 2.34 14.78
N VAL A 46 23.20 1.66 13.75
CA VAL A 46 23.23 0.20 13.64
C VAL A 46 24.02 -0.22 12.41
N PHE A 47 24.92 -1.17 12.62
CA PHE A 47 25.70 -1.86 11.62
C PHE A 47 25.04 -3.20 11.31
N GLU A 48 24.77 -3.43 10.04
CA GLU A 48 24.50 -4.77 9.54
C GLU A 48 25.85 -5.45 9.31
N VAL A 49 26.08 -6.56 9.98
CA VAL A 49 27.38 -7.25 9.94
C VAL A 49 27.24 -8.69 9.50
N SER A 50 28.31 -9.24 8.93
CA SER A 50 28.45 -10.69 8.78
C SER A 50 29.00 -11.30 10.08
N GLY A 51 28.32 -12.28 10.65
CA GLY A 51 28.78 -13.00 11.83
C GLY A 51 27.69 -13.19 12.89
N PHE A 52 28.06 -13.87 13.98
CA PHE A 52 27.21 -14.06 15.15
C PHE A 52 27.39 -12.89 16.11
N THR A 53 26.29 -12.26 16.50
CA THR A 53 26.26 -11.04 17.31
C THR A 53 25.84 -11.29 18.76
N GLU A 54 25.53 -12.54 19.12
CA GLU A 54 25.05 -12.91 20.46
C GLU A 54 26.06 -12.54 21.55
N GLY A 55 25.62 -11.77 22.54
CA GLY A 55 26.43 -11.30 23.66
C GLY A 55 27.34 -10.10 23.36
N LEU A 56 27.41 -9.64 22.11
CA LEU A 56 28.30 -8.55 21.73
C LEU A 56 27.80 -7.19 22.23
N ALA A 57 26.49 -6.99 22.37
CA ALA A 57 25.93 -5.78 22.96
C ALA A 57 26.38 -5.57 24.41
N ASP A 58 26.52 -6.65 25.19
CA ASP A 58 27.06 -6.56 26.56
C ASP A 58 28.54 -6.16 26.55
N VAL A 59 29.34 -6.77 25.68
CA VAL A 59 30.76 -6.45 25.52
C VAL A 59 30.95 -4.98 25.12
N ILE A 60 30.20 -4.52 24.12
CA ILE A 60 30.26 -3.13 23.63
C ILE A 60 29.77 -2.16 24.71
N SER A 61 28.64 -2.46 25.35
CA SER A 61 28.06 -1.62 26.41
C SER A 61 29.06 -1.38 27.55
N ARG A 62 29.71 -2.44 28.05
CA ARG A 62 30.71 -2.33 29.12
C ARG A 62 31.99 -1.65 28.66
N ARG A 63 32.48 -1.97 27.47
CA ARG A 63 33.75 -1.43 26.95
C ARG A 63 33.69 0.07 26.70
N PHE A 64 32.56 0.54 26.16
CA PHE A 64 32.40 1.94 25.77
C PHE A 64 31.51 2.75 26.71
N ASN A 65 30.91 2.10 27.72
CA ASN A 65 29.99 2.71 28.69
C ASN A 65 28.80 3.40 28.00
N VAL A 66 28.16 2.70 27.06
CA VAL A 66 27.02 3.20 26.27
C VAL A 66 25.92 2.16 26.12
N ILE A 67 24.70 2.61 25.85
CA ILE A 67 23.63 1.67 25.49
C ILE A 67 23.97 1.06 24.14
N SER A 68 23.93 -0.27 24.07
CA SER A 68 24.21 -1.04 22.85
C SER A 68 23.05 -1.96 22.54
N LEU A 69 22.87 -2.29 21.25
CA LEU A 69 21.93 -3.32 20.82
C LEU A 69 22.59 -4.39 19.96
N GLU A 70 22.06 -5.60 20.04
CA GLU A 70 22.35 -6.70 19.13
C GLU A 70 21.04 -7.27 18.56
N GLY A 71 21.10 -7.72 17.32
CA GLY A 71 20.03 -8.43 16.63
C GLY A 71 20.60 -9.61 15.86
N GLY A 72 19.82 -10.68 15.69
CA GLY A 72 20.27 -11.85 14.94
C GLY A 72 19.33 -13.04 15.09
N LYS A 73 19.72 -14.18 14.49
CA LYS A 73 18.91 -15.42 14.52
C LYS A 73 18.64 -15.96 15.93
N HIS A 74 19.49 -15.63 16.90
CA HIS A 74 19.34 -16.00 18.31
C HIS A 74 18.21 -15.22 19.01
N LEU A 75 17.64 -14.19 18.36
CA LEU A 75 16.54 -13.36 18.87
C LEU A 75 15.28 -13.52 18.01
N ILE A 76 15.07 -14.71 17.46
CA ILE A 76 13.78 -15.08 16.86
C ILE A 76 12.84 -15.50 18.00
N LEU A 77 11.69 -14.84 18.08
CA LEU A 77 10.65 -15.11 19.05
C LEU A 77 9.48 -15.80 18.36
N GLY A 78 9.02 -16.93 18.92
CA GLY A 78 7.95 -17.74 18.37
C GLY A 78 8.44 -18.91 17.50
N GLU A 79 7.49 -19.62 16.88
CA GLU A 79 7.77 -20.82 16.12
C GLU A 79 7.88 -20.54 14.62
N THR A 80 9.09 -20.69 14.07
CA THR A 80 9.31 -20.56 12.62
C THR A 80 8.52 -21.59 11.79
N SER A 81 8.19 -22.75 12.38
CA SER A 81 7.31 -23.78 11.80
C SER A 81 5.89 -23.29 11.54
N ALA A 82 5.40 -22.35 12.36
CA ALA A 82 4.09 -21.73 12.19
C ALA A 82 4.08 -20.69 11.06
N LYS A 83 5.23 -20.44 10.40
CA LYS A 83 5.45 -19.40 9.39
C LYS A 83 5.10 -17.98 9.86
N LEU A 84 5.09 -17.76 11.16
CA LEU A 84 4.87 -16.45 11.75
C LEU A 84 5.76 -16.34 12.99
N TRP A 85 6.66 -15.38 12.99
CA TRP A 85 7.57 -15.15 14.12
C TRP A 85 7.96 -13.68 14.18
N ASP A 86 8.45 -13.26 15.34
CA ASP A 86 9.04 -11.94 15.50
C ASP A 86 10.57 -12.02 15.50
N GLU A 87 11.21 -11.05 14.87
CA GLU A 87 12.63 -10.78 15.02
C GLU A 87 12.80 -9.66 16.06
N ALA A 88 13.58 -9.94 17.09
CA ALA A 88 13.84 -9.01 18.16
C ALA A 88 15.28 -8.51 18.17
N VAL A 89 15.49 -7.45 18.95
CA VAL A 89 16.80 -6.96 19.35
C VAL A 89 16.92 -7.02 20.86
N LYS A 90 18.13 -7.29 21.34
CA LYS A 90 18.47 -7.16 22.75
C LYS A 90 19.21 -5.85 22.94
N ILE A 91 18.68 -5.00 23.81
CA ILE A 91 19.29 -3.74 24.22
C ILE A 91 19.95 -3.97 25.57
N VAL A 92 21.21 -3.55 25.72
CA VAL A 92 21.98 -3.66 26.96
C VAL A 92 22.38 -2.26 27.42
N PHE A 93 22.07 -1.96 28.68
CA PHE A 93 22.39 -0.68 29.31
C PHE A 93 23.76 -0.74 30.02
N PRO A 94 24.42 0.41 30.25
CA PRO A 94 25.74 0.43 30.91
C PRO A 94 25.75 -0.13 32.34
N ASN A 95 24.60 -0.16 33.01
CA ASN A 95 24.45 -0.73 34.35
C ASN A 95 24.30 -2.27 34.35
N GLY A 96 24.30 -2.90 33.18
CA GLY A 96 24.13 -4.36 33.02
C GLY A 96 22.69 -4.82 32.84
N ASP A 97 21.70 -3.94 32.95
CA ASP A 97 20.32 -4.27 32.63
C ASP A 97 20.18 -4.56 31.13
N SER A 98 19.22 -5.40 30.75
CA SER A 98 18.90 -5.64 29.35
C SER A 98 17.41 -5.86 29.10
N GLU A 99 16.98 -5.56 27.88
CA GLU A 99 15.60 -5.69 27.41
C GLU A 99 15.61 -6.33 26.01
N ILE A 100 14.67 -7.25 25.76
CA ILE A 100 14.46 -7.83 24.42
C ILE A 100 13.20 -7.17 23.83
N VAL A 101 13.35 -6.55 22.67
CA VAL A 101 12.29 -5.78 22.00
C VAL A 101 12.00 -6.38 20.62
N PRO A 102 10.78 -6.87 20.36
CA PRO A 102 10.36 -7.31 19.03
C PRO A 102 10.29 -6.11 18.08
N ILE A 103 11.04 -6.16 16.98
CA ILE A 103 11.16 -5.04 16.03
C ILE A 103 10.63 -5.36 14.64
N PHE A 104 10.57 -6.63 14.25
CA PHE A 104 9.88 -7.04 13.03
C PHE A 104 9.01 -8.24 13.28
N THR A 105 7.89 -8.31 12.58
CA THR A 105 7.09 -9.53 12.41
C THR A 105 7.33 -10.06 11.01
N PHE A 106 7.66 -11.35 10.91
CA PHE A 106 7.82 -12.05 9.65
C PHE A 106 6.63 -12.96 9.39
N ASP A 107 5.91 -12.71 8.30
CA ASP A 107 4.87 -13.57 7.76
C ASP A 107 5.43 -14.39 6.59
N GLY A 108 5.69 -15.67 6.86
CA GLY A 108 6.21 -16.64 5.90
C GLY A 108 5.16 -17.25 4.97
N PHE A 109 3.87 -16.93 5.11
CA PHE A 109 2.89 -17.21 4.06
C PHE A 109 2.97 -16.18 2.94
N LEU A 110 3.33 -14.95 3.29
CA LEU A 110 3.43 -13.82 2.37
C LEU A 110 4.89 -13.43 2.05
N ASP A 111 5.87 -14.12 2.63
CA ASP A 111 7.29 -13.77 2.63
C ASP A 111 7.50 -12.26 2.89
N LEU A 112 6.81 -11.76 3.92
CA LEU A 112 6.70 -10.35 4.25
C LEU A 112 7.35 -10.10 5.62
N ARG A 113 8.20 -9.08 5.71
CA ARG A 113 8.82 -8.62 6.94
C ARG A 113 8.34 -7.21 7.26
N MET A 114 7.50 -7.08 8.28
CA MET A 114 6.87 -5.83 8.70
C MET A 114 7.54 -5.29 9.97
N PRO A 115 7.91 -4.01 10.02
CA PRO A 115 8.34 -3.40 11.29
C PRO A 115 7.18 -3.34 12.28
N THR A 116 7.47 -3.57 13.56
CA THR A 116 6.50 -3.41 14.64
C THR A 116 6.38 -1.94 15.03
N GLU A 117 5.44 -1.64 15.93
CA GLU A 117 5.32 -0.31 16.57
C GLU A 117 6.52 0.09 17.44
N ASN A 118 7.45 -0.84 17.70
CA ASN A 118 8.61 -0.60 18.54
C ASN A 118 9.84 -0.13 17.77
N ILE A 119 9.78 -0.01 16.43
CA ILE A 119 10.92 0.45 15.62
C ILE A 119 10.51 1.55 14.63
N ARG A 120 11.44 2.47 14.38
CA ARG A 120 11.36 3.50 13.32
C ARG A 120 12.66 3.54 12.52
N GLY A 121 12.62 4.14 11.34
CA GLY A 121 13.79 4.30 10.46
C GLY A 121 14.06 3.11 9.54
N VAL A 122 13.14 2.15 9.46
CA VAL A 122 13.22 0.97 8.61
C VAL A 122 11.94 0.78 7.82
N ASN A 123 12.09 0.34 6.59
CA ASN A 123 10.96 0.05 5.71
C ASN A 123 10.61 -1.44 5.77
N PRO A 124 9.33 -1.80 5.60
CA PRO A 124 8.95 -3.19 5.40
C PRO A 124 9.55 -3.74 4.11
N THR A 125 9.66 -5.07 4.03
CA THR A 125 10.19 -5.74 2.83
C THR A 125 9.37 -6.97 2.48
N ILE A 126 9.28 -7.29 1.20
CA ILE A 126 8.59 -8.48 0.69
C ILE A 126 9.47 -9.21 -0.33
N LEU A 127 9.51 -10.55 -0.25
CA LEU A 127 10.18 -11.38 -1.24
C LEU A 127 9.19 -11.80 -2.34
N VAL A 128 9.46 -11.44 -3.59
CA VAL A 128 8.62 -11.80 -4.73
C VAL A 128 9.49 -12.34 -5.86
N SER A 129 9.25 -13.58 -6.27
CA SER A 129 10.01 -14.25 -7.34
C SER A 129 11.53 -14.23 -7.08
N GLY A 130 11.94 -14.50 -5.83
CA GLY A 130 13.34 -14.52 -5.40
C GLY A 130 14.01 -13.14 -5.29
N LYS A 131 13.31 -12.04 -5.59
CA LYS A 131 13.80 -10.66 -5.41
C LYS A 131 13.15 -10.01 -4.19
N LEU A 132 13.96 -9.37 -3.36
CA LEU A 132 13.49 -8.60 -2.20
C LEU A 132 13.11 -7.19 -2.66
N TYR A 133 11.93 -6.73 -2.27
CA TYR A 133 11.43 -5.38 -2.54
C TYR A 133 11.19 -4.64 -1.24
N THR A 134 11.52 -3.36 -1.22
CA THR A 134 11.16 -2.45 -0.12
C THR A 134 9.76 -1.92 -0.34
N LEU A 135 8.95 -1.91 0.73
CA LEU A 135 7.61 -1.36 0.72
C LEU A 135 7.62 0.09 1.22
N PRO A 136 6.72 0.95 0.70
CA PRO A 136 5.73 0.67 -0.34
C PRO A 136 6.37 0.55 -1.74
N LEU A 137 5.81 -0.32 -2.59
CA LEU A 137 6.29 -0.58 -3.96
C LEU A 137 6.14 0.64 -4.85
N SER A 138 7.17 0.92 -5.65
CA SER A 138 7.11 1.92 -6.71
C SER A 138 6.29 1.42 -7.90
N LEU A 139 5.96 2.31 -8.85
CA LEU A 139 5.27 1.90 -10.09
C LEU A 139 6.10 0.88 -10.88
N ASP A 140 7.42 1.08 -10.94
CA ASP A 140 8.33 0.19 -11.65
C ASP A 140 8.37 -1.20 -11.02
N ASP A 141 8.38 -1.28 -9.68
CA ASP A 141 8.31 -2.56 -8.97
C ASP A 141 6.99 -3.29 -9.29
N VAL A 142 5.87 -2.58 -9.27
CA VAL A 142 4.54 -3.15 -9.58
C VAL A 142 4.51 -3.67 -11.02
N LEU A 143 5.01 -2.91 -11.98
CA LEU A 143 5.08 -3.32 -13.39
C LEU A 143 6.04 -4.49 -13.61
N GLU A 144 7.18 -4.50 -12.93
CA GLU A 144 8.13 -5.62 -12.96
C GLU A 144 7.48 -6.90 -12.43
N ILE A 145 6.81 -6.83 -11.27
CA ILE A 145 6.13 -7.97 -10.65
C ILE A 145 5.02 -8.48 -11.57
N TYR A 146 4.23 -7.57 -12.16
CA TYR A 146 3.18 -7.93 -13.11
C TYR A 146 3.73 -8.70 -14.32
N LYS A 147 4.84 -8.22 -14.90
CA LYS A 147 5.52 -8.88 -16.04
C LYS A 147 6.02 -10.29 -15.71
N LYS A 148 6.40 -10.56 -14.45
CA LYS A 148 6.84 -11.88 -14.00
C LYS A 148 5.70 -12.90 -13.91
N GLY A 149 4.44 -12.45 -13.95
CA GLY A 149 3.27 -13.31 -14.09
C GLY A 149 2.23 -13.10 -13.00
N LYS A 150 0.98 -13.43 -13.35
CA LYS A 150 -0.23 -13.19 -12.54
C LYS A 150 -0.11 -13.69 -11.09
N LYS A 151 0.45 -14.88 -10.87
CA LYS A 151 0.65 -15.47 -9.53
C LYS A 151 1.41 -14.55 -8.57
N PHE A 152 2.42 -13.84 -9.06
CA PHE A 152 3.22 -12.93 -8.22
C PHE A 152 2.45 -11.65 -7.91
N PHE A 153 1.63 -11.19 -8.85
CA PHE A 153 0.76 -10.04 -8.63
C PHE A 153 -0.36 -10.34 -7.63
N GLU A 154 -1.01 -11.51 -7.73
CA GLU A 154 -2.02 -11.98 -6.77
C GLU A 154 -1.47 -12.03 -5.33
N LYS A 155 -0.17 -12.31 -5.18
CA LYS A 155 0.50 -12.24 -3.88
C LYS A 155 0.50 -10.81 -3.34
N ILE A 156 0.84 -9.81 -4.16
CA ILE A 156 0.80 -8.39 -3.77
C ILE A 156 -0.62 -7.96 -3.38
N GLU A 157 -1.64 -8.37 -4.14
CA GLU A 157 -3.04 -8.08 -3.83
C GLU A 157 -3.46 -8.64 -2.46
N LYS A 158 -3.04 -9.87 -2.14
CA LYS A 158 -3.27 -10.47 -0.82
C LYS A 158 -2.59 -9.68 0.30
N VAL A 159 -1.32 -9.30 0.12
CA VAL A 159 -0.62 -8.47 1.12
C VAL A 159 -1.33 -7.14 1.33
N ALA A 160 -1.72 -6.46 0.24
CA ALA A 160 -2.42 -5.19 0.29
C ALA A 160 -3.80 -5.29 0.98
N THR A 161 -4.49 -6.42 0.83
CA THR A 161 -5.77 -6.68 1.50
C THR A 161 -5.59 -6.86 3.01
N ILE A 162 -4.52 -7.53 3.45
CA ILE A 162 -4.28 -7.83 4.87
C ILE A 162 -3.67 -6.63 5.61
N TYR A 163 -2.66 -5.99 5.01
CA TYR A 163 -1.85 -4.96 5.68
C TYR A 163 -2.22 -3.52 5.29
N GLY A 164 -3.08 -3.35 4.28
CA GLY A 164 -3.48 -2.04 3.76
C GLY A 164 -2.71 -1.67 2.49
N VAL A 165 -3.45 -1.18 1.49
CA VAL A 165 -2.91 -0.84 0.16
C VAL A 165 -1.86 0.28 0.26
N ASP A 166 -2.08 1.25 1.13
CA ASP A 166 -1.20 2.42 1.34
C ASP A 166 0.17 2.06 1.92
N LYS A 167 0.28 0.93 2.63
CA LYS A 167 1.56 0.40 3.12
C LYS A 167 2.30 -0.44 2.10
N VAL A 168 1.60 -0.95 1.09
CA VAL A 168 2.14 -1.92 0.12
C VAL A 168 2.46 -1.28 -1.21
N ILE A 169 1.64 -0.33 -1.69
CA ILE A 169 1.81 0.35 -2.96
C ILE A 169 1.94 1.85 -2.71
N SER A 170 2.95 2.47 -3.31
CA SER A 170 3.18 3.90 -3.18
C SER A 170 1.99 4.70 -3.72
N ARG A 171 1.72 5.86 -3.11
CA ARG A 171 0.62 6.73 -3.54
C ARG A 171 0.74 7.14 -5.01
N GLU A 172 1.95 7.50 -5.42
CA GLU A 172 2.25 7.83 -6.83
C GLU A 172 1.90 6.68 -7.78
N ALA A 173 2.29 5.44 -7.45
CA ALA A 173 1.94 4.29 -8.27
C ALA A 173 0.42 4.06 -8.33
N MET A 174 -0.28 4.20 -7.20
CA MET A 174 -1.74 4.08 -7.16
C MET A 174 -2.43 5.12 -8.05
N ASP A 175 -1.98 6.37 -8.01
CA ASP A 175 -2.59 7.46 -8.78
C ASP A 175 -2.38 7.24 -10.28
N ILE A 176 -1.17 6.86 -10.70
CA ILE A 176 -0.89 6.55 -12.11
C ILE A 176 -1.68 5.33 -12.59
N LEU A 177 -1.81 4.28 -11.77
CA LEU A 177 -2.60 3.10 -12.11
C LEU A 177 -4.10 3.43 -12.26
N LYS A 178 -4.63 4.31 -11.39
CA LYS A 178 -6.01 4.82 -11.49
C LYS A 178 -6.23 5.68 -12.73
N GLU A 179 -5.26 6.50 -13.12
CA GLU A 179 -5.36 7.29 -14.35
C GLU A 179 -5.32 6.41 -15.60
N ARG A 180 -4.46 5.39 -15.60
CA ARG A 180 -4.36 4.42 -16.71
C ARG A 180 -5.62 3.59 -16.84
N SER A 181 -6.22 3.15 -15.73
CA SER A 181 -7.49 2.41 -15.77
C SER A 181 -8.65 3.27 -16.26
N LYS A 182 -8.66 4.58 -15.96
CA LYS A 182 -9.64 5.52 -16.54
C LYS A 182 -9.43 5.74 -18.04
N LYS A 183 -8.16 5.83 -18.50
CA LYS A 183 -7.83 6.03 -19.93
C LYS A 183 -8.02 4.78 -20.79
N SER A 184 -8.02 3.58 -20.22
CA SER A 184 -8.22 2.33 -20.96
C SER A 184 -9.69 1.92 -21.11
N ILE A 185 -10.63 2.68 -20.54
CA ILE A 185 -12.07 2.44 -20.72
C ILE A 185 -12.52 3.10 -22.02
N LYS A 186 -12.72 2.30 -23.07
CA LYS A 186 -13.42 2.73 -24.29
C LYS A 186 -14.91 2.51 -24.10
N ILE A 187 -15.68 3.58 -24.26
CA ILE A 187 -17.14 3.56 -24.25
C ILE A 187 -17.60 3.81 -25.69
N GLU A 188 -18.30 2.85 -26.26
CA GLU A 188 -18.94 2.97 -27.58
C GLU A 188 -20.45 2.86 -27.37
N VAL A 189 -21.18 3.89 -27.81
CA VAL A 189 -22.64 3.92 -27.72
C VAL A 189 -23.21 3.58 -29.09
N ASP A 190 -23.95 2.48 -29.15
CA ASP A 190 -24.73 2.11 -30.32
C ASP A 190 -26.18 2.57 -30.10
N TYR A 191 -26.50 3.71 -30.71
CA TYR A 191 -27.83 4.30 -30.64
C TYR A 191 -28.88 3.56 -31.49
N GLU A 192 -28.47 2.73 -32.46
CA GLU A 192 -29.40 1.94 -33.27
C GLU A 192 -29.90 0.73 -32.50
N THR A 193 -28.99 0.04 -31.80
CA THR A 193 -29.34 -1.15 -31.00
C THR A 193 -29.71 -0.83 -29.55
N GLY A 194 -29.41 0.40 -29.08
CA GLY A 194 -29.71 0.85 -27.72
C GLY A 194 -28.78 0.25 -26.66
N TYR A 195 -27.55 -0.09 -27.03
CA TYR A 195 -26.55 -0.70 -26.14
C TYR A 195 -25.29 0.16 -26.01
N VAL A 196 -24.59 -0.04 -24.89
CA VAL A 196 -23.32 0.59 -24.58
C VAL A 196 -22.24 -0.47 -24.39
N LEU A 197 -21.30 -0.42 -25.33
CA LEU A 197 -19.96 -0.97 -25.37
C LEU A 197 -19.06 -0.46 -24.25
N ILE A 198 -18.81 -1.19 -23.15
CA ILE A 198 -17.78 -0.80 -22.17
C ILE A 198 -16.61 -1.78 -22.25
N SER A 199 -15.48 -1.32 -22.79
CA SER A 199 -14.23 -2.09 -22.86
C SER A 199 -13.18 -1.48 -21.95
N ASN A 200 -12.69 -2.23 -20.97
CA ASN A 200 -11.60 -1.80 -20.07
C ASN A 200 -10.23 -2.43 -20.41
N GLY A 201 -10.08 -2.98 -21.62
CA GLY A 201 -8.88 -3.67 -22.11
C GLY A 201 -8.76 -5.14 -21.70
N VAL A 202 -9.53 -5.62 -20.72
CA VAL A 202 -9.51 -7.02 -20.24
C VAL A 202 -10.87 -7.71 -20.41
N SER A 203 -11.95 -6.95 -20.30
CA SER A 203 -13.32 -7.43 -20.44
C SER A 203 -14.14 -6.48 -21.30
N LEU A 204 -15.03 -7.05 -22.11
CA LEU A 204 -16.09 -6.33 -22.82
C LEU A 204 -17.39 -6.58 -22.07
N THR A 205 -18.02 -5.52 -21.57
CA THR A 205 -19.35 -5.59 -20.95
C THR A 205 -20.33 -4.75 -21.72
N THR A 206 -21.56 -5.25 -21.85
CA THR A 206 -22.67 -4.57 -22.50
C THR A 206 -23.68 -4.10 -21.45
N LYS A 207 -24.08 -2.84 -21.51
CA LYS A 207 -25.25 -2.32 -20.78
C LYS A 207 -26.28 -1.78 -21.76
N THR A 208 -27.54 -1.71 -21.36
CA THR A 208 -28.53 -0.95 -22.14
C THR A 208 -28.22 0.54 -22.01
N LEU A 209 -28.48 1.30 -23.08
CA LEU A 209 -28.25 2.74 -23.12
C LEU A 209 -29.00 3.45 -21.99
N SER A 210 -30.26 3.10 -21.77
CA SER A 210 -31.09 3.66 -20.70
C SER A 210 -30.51 3.41 -19.30
N SER A 211 -30.10 2.18 -18.99
CA SER A 211 -29.51 1.87 -17.68
C SER A 211 -28.16 2.55 -17.47
N TYR A 212 -27.32 2.59 -18.52
CA TYR A 212 -26.03 3.25 -18.46
C TYR A 212 -26.18 4.76 -18.29
N PHE A 213 -27.07 5.38 -19.05
CA PHE A 213 -27.36 6.80 -19.00
C PHE A 213 -27.84 7.25 -17.62
N LEU A 214 -28.79 6.53 -17.01
CA LEU A 214 -29.23 6.81 -15.65
C LEU A 214 -28.10 6.62 -14.63
N SER A 215 -27.26 5.59 -14.80
CA SER A 215 -26.12 5.36 -13.90
C SER A 215 -25.14 6.54 -13.92
N LEU A 216 -24.86 7.13 -15.08
CA LEU A 216 -24.01 8.32 -15.17
C LEU A 216 -24.58 9.50 -14.38
N ILE A 217 -25.89 9.73 -14.45
CA ILE A 217 -26.55 10.81 -13.71
C ILE A 217 -26.48 10.54 -12.21
N PHE A 218 -26.77 9.30 -11.77
CA PHE A 218 -26.73 8.93 -10.36
C PHE A 218 -25.32 8.90 -9.77
N GLU A 219 -24.29 8.63 -10.58
CA GLU A 219 -22.88 8.69 -10.19
C GLU A 219 -22.30 10.11 -10.25
N ASP A 220 -23.14 11.13 -10.48
CA ASP A 220 -22.77 12.55 -10.57
C ASP A 220 -21.96 12.92 -11.82
N ASN A 221 -21.86 12.03 -12.81
CA ASN A 221 -21.14 12.25 -14.06
C ASN A 221 -22.03 12.90 -15.13
N ILE A 222 -22.46 14.13 -14.86
CA ILE A 222 -23.45 14.86 -15.68
C ILE A 222 -22.92 15.24 -17.07
N GLU A 223 -21.63 15.53 -17.19
CA GLU A 223 -21.03 15.97 -18.47
C GLU A 223 -21.05 14.85 -19.52
N GLU A 224 -20.69 13.62 -19.12
CA GLU A 224 -20.75 12.48 -20.02
C GLU A 224 -22.20 12.12 -20.38
N ALA A 225 -23.13 12.21 -19.42
CA ALA A 225 -24.55 12.04 -19.72
C ALA A 225 -25.04 13.08 -20.74
N LEU A 226 -24.64 14.35 -20.60
CA LEU A 226 -25.03 15.40 -21.56
C LEU A 226 -24.48 15.14 -22.95
N LYS A 227 -23.24 14.65 -23.05
CA LYS A 227 -22.63 14.27 -24.32
C LYS A 227 -23.43 13.16 -25.01
N ILE A 228 -23.76 12.08 -24.28
CA ILE A 228 -24.58 10.99 -24.81
C ILE A 228 -25.95 11.49 -25.31
N TYR A 229 -26.61 12.37 -24.53
CA TYR A 229 -27.90 12.94 -24.89
C TYR A 229 -27.82 13.88 -26.11
N ASN A 230 -26.73 14.63 -26.26
CA ASN A 230 -26.56 15.57 -27.36
C ASN A 230 -26.19 14.88 -28.67
N ASP A 231 -25.38 13.82 -28.59
CA ASP A 231 -24.95 13.03 -29.74
C ASP A 231 -26.05 12.03 -30.21
N ALA A 232 -27.08 11.80 -29.38
CA ALA A 232 -28.19 10.90 -29.70
C ALA A 232 -29.05 11.40 -30.88
N PRO A 233 -29.49 10.48 -31.78
CA PRO A 233 -30.52 10.78 -32.77
C PRO A 233 -31.81 11.27 -32.12
N SER A 234 -32.60 12.08 -32.83
CA SER A 234 -33.80 12.74 -32.28
C SER A 234 -34.76 11.78 -31.58
N GLN A 235 -35.02 10.60 -32.16
CA GLN A 235 -35.90 9.60 -31.58
C GLN A 235 -35.37 9.06 -30.24
N VAL A 236 -34.09 8.70 -30.17
CA VAL A 236 -33.45 8.21 -28.95
C VAL A 236 -33.34 9.31 -27.90
N LYS A 237 -33.16 10.56 -28.34
CA LYS A 237 -33.14 11.73 -27.45
C LYS A 237 -34.47 11.91 -26.72
N ASP A 238 -35.59 11.74 -27.41
CA ASP A 238 -36.92 11.79 -26.80
C ASP A 238 -37.15 10.61 -25.83
N GLU A 239 -36.66 9.41 -26.16
CA GLU A 239 -36.70 8.25 -25.26
C GLU A 239 -35.90 8.50 -23.97
N LEU A 240 -34.67 9.01 -24.08
CA LEU A 240 -33.83 9.36 -22.93
C LEU A 240 -34.43 10.49 -22.09
N LYS A 241 -35.09 11.46 -22.73
CA LYS A 241 -35.83 12.52 -22.04
C LYS A 241 -36.97 11.92 -21.21
N ASN A 242 -37.81 11.08 -21.81
CA ASN A 242 -38.93 10.44 -21.12
C ASN A 242 -38.43 9.58 -19.97
N LEU A 243 -37.36 8.81 -20.17
CA LEU A 243 -36.71 8.02 -19.13
C LEU A 243 -36.32 8.85 -17.90
N VAL A 244 -35.70 10.02 -18.10
CA VAL A 244 -35.30 10.91 -16.99
C VAL A 244 -36.50 11.50 -16.26
N ILE A 245 -37.58 11.80 -16.99
CA ILE A 245 -38.82 12.33 -16.39
C ILE A 245 -39.50 11.25 -15.55
N GLU A 246 -39.68 10.05 -16.11
CA GLU A 246 -40.26 8.90 -15.40
C GLU A 246 -39.46 8.56 -14.15
N GLU A 247 -38.13 8.48 -14.27
CA GLU A 247 -37.25 8.17 -13.15
C GLU A 247 -37.29 9.27 -12.07
N LEU A 248 -37.43 10.54 -12.45
CA LEU A 248 -37.60 11.63 -11.49
C LEU A 248 -38.88 11.48 -10.67
N GLU A 249 -39.98 11.07 -11.27
CA GLU A 249 -41.24 10.82 -10.57
C GLU A 249 -41.11 9.63 -9.61
N ILE A 250 -40.50 8.54 -10.06
CA ILE A 250 -40.24 7.35 -9.24
C ILE A 250 -39.39 7.72 -8.02
N GLN A 251 -38.27 8.41 -8.21
CA GLN A 251 -37.35 8.77 -7.12
C GLN A 251 -37.96 9.78 -6.13
N LYS A 252 -38.86 10.67 -6.59
CA LYS A 252 -39.66 11.53 -5.71
C LYS A 252 -40.60 10.69 -4.83
N ASN A 253 -41.31 9.73 -5.43
CA ASN A 253 -42.23 8.85 -4.70
C ASN A 253 -41.50 7.96 -3.68
N LEU A 254 -40.26 7.58 -3.96
CA LEU A 254 -39.39 6.81 -3.06
C LEU A 254 -38.67 7.66 -1.99
N ASN A 255 -38.88 8.98 -1.96
CA ASN A 255 -38.17 9.92 -1.07
C ASN A 255 -36.63 9.86 -1.17
N ALA A 256 -36.10 9.51 -2.34
CA ALA A 256 -34.65 9.42 -2.59
C ALA A 256 -34.08 10.81 -2.98
N PHE A 257 -34.07 11.75 -2.04
CA PHE A 257 -33.75 13.17 -2.28
C PHE A 257 -32.42 13.41 -3.02
N GLY A 258 -31.38 12.61 -2.73
CA GLY A 258 -30.08 12.72 -3.40
C GLY A 258 -30.15 12.47 -4.91
N ASN A 259 -30.93 11.48 -5.34
CA ASN A 259 -31.12 11.15 -6.76
C ASN A 259 -32.00 12.18 -7.46
N VAL A 260 -33.02 12.69 -6.77
CA VAL A 260 -33.88 13.76 -7.27
C VAL A 260 -33.09 15.02 -7.60
N ILE A 261 -32.12 15.41 -6.75
CA ILE A 261 -31.25 16.56 -7.00
C ILE A 261 -30.41 16.34 -8.27
N LYS A 262 -29.82 15.14 -8.42
CA LYS A 262 -28.98 14.81 -9.58
C LYS A 262 -29.76 14.84 -10.89
N LEU A 263 -30.95 14.25 -10.92
CA LEU A 263 -31.85 14.26 -12.08
C LEU A 263 -32.30 15.68 -12.45
N LYS A 264 -32.68 16.50 -11.46
CA LYS A 264 -33.04 17.92 -11.70
C LYS A 264 -31.87 18.70 -12.30
N ARG A 265 -30.66 18.50 -11.77
CA ARG A 265 -29.45 19.16 -12.28
C ARG A 265 -29.13 18.76 -13.72
N PHE A 266 -29.37 17.50 -14.09
CA PHE A 266 -29.28 17.06 -15.47
C PHE A 266 -30.32 17.76 -16.36
N ILE A 267 -31.59 17.80 -15.94
CA ILE A 267 -32.69 18.46 -16.67
C ILE A 267 -32.39 19.93 -16.93
N GLU A 268 -31.92 20.66 -15.90
CA GLU A 268 -31.55 22.07 -16.00
C GLU A 268 -30.44 22.30 -17.04
N LYS A 269 -29.39 21.46 -17.02
CA LYS A 269 -28.26 21.60 -17.95
C LYS A 269 -28.55 21.12 -19.37
N SER A 270 -29.47 20.18 -19.54
CA SER A 270 -29.86 19.63 -20.85
C SER A 270 -30.93 20.46 -21.56
N GLY A 271 -31.57 21.40 -20.86
CA GLY A 271 -32.63 22.25 -21.42
C GLY A 271 -33.97 21.52 -21.64
N ILE A 272 -34.15 20.36 -21.01
CA ILE A 272 -35.39 19.59 -21.06
C ILE A 272 -36.52 20.42 -20.43
N LYS A 273 -37.53 20.77 -21.22
CA LYS A 273 -38.75 21.45 -20.74
C LYS A 273 -39.84 20.42 -20.44
N PHE A 274 -40.52 20.62 -19.30
CA PHE A 274 -41.77 19.95 -18.99
C PHE A 274 -42.87 20.54 -19.86
N SER A 275 -43.54 19.70 -20.65
CA SER A 275 -44.79 20.02 -21.33
C SER A 275 -45.96 19.67 -20.43
#